data_AF-A0A0C3A698-F1
#
_entry.id   AF-A0A0C3A698-F1
#
_cell.length_a   1.000
_cell.length_b   1.000
_cell.length_c   1.000
_cell.angle_alpha   90.00
_cell.angle_beta   90.00
_cell.angle_gamma   90.00
#
_symmetry.space_group_name_H-M   'P 1'
#
loop_
_entity.id
_entity.type
_entity.pdbx_description
1 polymer ?
#
loop_
_entity_poly.entity_id
_entity_poly.type
_entity_poly.pdbx_seq_one_letter_code
_entity_poly.pdbx_strand_id
1 'polypeptide(L)'
;MEHTVEGDQEILTHSVDVHPTSITEEPSNIPAALHEDQRFLPLLDAEVEKRRTRVAVAQAALKERQTTLWQAQTRQETARRLYTLSKNMMDQIKREGQLQTSHRGPRDESSRHGRSLSSMDQSRQALVDRTVTTLRDAIAELQAASSDFTIAQRNLATAEAFLAYSSRSLAAAEYQRALAKAFLDDEVAALRPTPSLPDDLWRRIFAIVVAVESELPVQSPGNILQEWEFRPKALPLSHVSRNWRRISLSTSYLWTGIQIVHTNQRNNRVNYIRRMVGLAGSSPITICITLTQDIAGSIAGQISEAFSEDSRIAHIKCQVTENAAPSLRYLLDAIPATKSLAFTGLGTLVQPSSNPVKLPSKHVMSATTITIKNILLERLPPFFLVPPPPWGLHTLYTDIPSLLRIDVGNTAPSLQRIVISQPALQSKDVSHRAPWYDTANGLNVENVAATHLVVHSMSRGHMAPLIRYISHLRSITKLELYGVSAQEVLSALKENADGAQKVWLPSLSELVIHDYEQHGPALGLYVAARLDLAQRSLMEDGLAIQPLQQVSLDRCSNMSDEIVSLIQEHCIAGQKLITRASSENGGMPQSA
;
A
#
# COMPACT_ATOMS: atom_id res chain seq x y z
N MET A 1 21.68 -15.66 77.50
CA MET A 1 22.51 -14.84 76.59
C MET A 1 21.84 -14.89 75.24
N GLU A 2 21.02 -13.87 75.01
CA GLU A 2 20.21 -13.65 73.83
C GLU A 2 21.09 -13.12 72.71
N HIS A 3 20.97 -13.69 71.51
CA HIS A 3 21.35 -13.04 70.27
C HIS A 3 20.17 -13.14 69.31
N THR A 4 19.42 -12.04 69.26
CA THR A 4 18.47 -11.68 68.22
C THR A 4 19.23 -11.31 66.95
N VAL A 5 18.87 -11.94 65.83
CA VAL A 5 19.26 -11.52 64.49
C VAL A 5 17.98 -11.02 63.82
N GLU A 6 17.83 -9.70 63.77
CA GLU A 6 16.87 -9.00 62.93
C GLU A 6 17.38 -9.05 61.49
N GLY A 7 16.55 -9.58 60.59
CA GLY A 7 16.75 -9.52 59.14
C GLY A 7 15.61 -8.73 58.53
N ASP A 8 15.86 -7.45 58.27
CA ASP A 8 14.98 -6.56 57.52
C ASP A 8 14.88 -7.03 56.05
N GLN A 9 13.68 -7.45 55.65
CA GLN A 9 13.31 -7.52 54.24
C GLN A 9 12.58 -6.21 53.89
N GLU A 10 13.33 -5.28 53.30
CA GLU A 10 12.77 -4.12 52.60
C GLU A 10 11.90 -4.62 51.42
N ILE A 11 10.59 -4.56 51.61
CA ILE A 11 9.62 -4.67 50.52
C ILE A 11 9.69 -3.35 49.73
N LEU A 12 10.51 -3.36 48.68
CA LEU A 12 10.50 -2.37 47.60
C LEU A 12 9.12 -2.35 46.94
N THR A 13 8.23 -1.50 47.46
CA THR A 13 7.01 -1.09 46.77
C THR A 13 7.41 -0.12 45.65
N HIS A 14 7.74 -0.67 44.49
CA HIS A 14 7.76 0.12 43.26
C HIS A 14 6.34 0.57 42.94
N SER A 15 5.96 1.78 43.39
CA SER A 15 4.82 2.49 42.82
C SER A 15 5.15 2.82 41.37
N VAL A 16 4.66 1.99 40.46
CA VAL A 16 4.65 2.32 39.04
C VAL A 16 3.60 3.41 38.88
N ASP A 17 4.07 4.65 38.80
CA ASP A 17 3.26 5.77 38.34
C ASP A 17 2.72 5.42 36.95
N VAL A 18 1.43 5.08 36.90
CA VAL A 18 0.69 4.91 35.67
C VAL A 18 0.54 6.31 35.08
N HIS A 19 1.51 6.72 34.27
CA HIS A 19 1.35 7.85 33.40
C HIS A 19 0.18 7.55 32.45
N PRO A 20 -0.86 8.41 32.40
CA PRO A 20 -1.90 8.26 31.40
C PRO A 20 -1.21 8.35 30.04
N THR A 21 -1.22 7.25 29.31
CA THR A 21 -0.82 7.21 27.90
C THR A 21 -1.89 7.94 27.11
N SER A 22 -1.88 9.28 27.18
CA SER A 22 -2.45 10.08 26.11
C SER A 22 -1.67 9.68 24.86
N ILE A 23 -2.33 8.94 23.96
CA ILE A 23 -1.90 8.82 22.58
C ILE A 23 -1.98 10.26 22.04
N THR A 24 -0.89 11.01 22.20
CA THR A 24 -0.66 12.19 21.39
C THR A 24 -0.46 11.65 19.99
N GLU A 25 -1.52 11.71 19.19
CA GLU A 25 -1.43 11.59 17.74
C GLU A 25 -0.29 12.51 17.32
N GLU A 26 0.87 11.95 16.95
CA GLU A 26 1.93 12.76 16.36
C GLU A 26 1.32 13.39 15.11
N PRO A 27 1.16 14.73 15.07
CA PRO A 27 0.58 15.39 13.92
C PRO A 27 1.44 15.00 12.73
N SER A 28 0.82 14.41 11.70
CA SER A 28 1.52 13.92 10.50
C SER A 28 2.57 14.95 10.07
N ASN A 29 3.87 14.61 10.12
CA ASN A 29 4.98 15.52 9.76
C ASN A 29 5.03 15.87 8.27
N ILE A 30 4.07 15.38 7.48
CA ILE A 30 3.98 15.55 6.03
C ILE A 30 3.94 17.04 5.60
N PRO A 31 3.17 17.94 6.25
CA PRO A 31 3.20 19.36 5.92
C PRO A 31 4.54 20.04 6.27
N ALA A 32 5.26 19.54 7.28
CA ALA A 32 6.57 20.07 7.67
C ALA A 32 7.66 19.66 6.66
N ALA A 33 7.66 18.39 6.22
CA ALA A 33 8.55 17.90 5.16
C ALA A 33 8.31 18.65 3.83
N LEU A 34 7.04 18.83 3.43
CA LEU A 34 6.69 19.60 2.22
C LEU A 34 7.18 21.07 2.31
N HIS A 35 7.11 21.67 3.50
CA HIS A 35 7.61 23.02 3.72
C HIS A 35 9.15 23.08 3.64
N GLU A 36 9.85 22.04 4.10
CA GLU A 36 11.30 21.92 3.97
C GLU A 36 11.72 21.78 2.50
N ASP A 37 11.04 20.92 1.73
CA ASP A 37 11.30 20.74 0.31
C ASP A 37 10.99 22.01 -0.51
N GLN A 38 9.93 22.75 -0.14
CA GLN A 38 9.64 24.07 -0.74
C GLN A 38 10.75 25.10 -0.47
N ARG A 39 11.49 24.99 0.64
CA ARG A 39 12.63 25.89 0.93
C ARG A 39 13.86 25.55 0.08
N PHE A 40 13.93 24.36 -0.50
CA PHE A 40 15.03 23.95 -1.37
C PHE A 40 14.98 24.61 -2.75
N LEU A 41 13.78 24.90 -3.28
CA LEU A 41 13.61 25.54 -4.59
C LEU A 41 14.31 26.92 -4.70
N PRO A 42 14.14 27.86 -3.75
CA PRO A 42 14.89 29.12 -3.76
C PRO A 42 16.41 28.96 -3.79
N LEU A 43 16.94 27.92 -3.15
CA LEU A 43 18.38 27.65 -3.15
C LEU A 43 18.86 27.18 -4.53
N LEU A 44 18.07 26.31 -5.19
CA LEU A 44 18.34 25.91 -6.57
C LEU A 44 18.21 27.09 -7.54
N ASP A 45 17.22 27.96 -7.35
CA ASP A 45 17.05 29.17 -8.15
C ASP A 45 18.26 30.11 -8.04
N ALA A 46 18.76 30.32 -6.82
CA ALA A 46 19.97 31.10 -6.57
C ALA A 46 21.22 30.48 -7.22
N GLU A 47 21.36 29.14 -7.17
CA GLU A 47 22.48 28.43 -7.80
C GLU A 47 22.40 28.47 -9.34
N VAL A 48 21.19 28.38 -9.92
CA VAL A 48 20.97 28.57 -11.36
C VAL A 48 21.38 29.97 -11.80
N GLU A 49 20.96 31.01 -11.08
CA GLU A 49 21.35 32.40 -11.40
C GLU A 49 22.86 32.63 -11.25
N LYS A 50 23.49 32.04 -10.24
CA LYS A 50 24.95 32.05 -10.08
C LYS A 50 25.67 31.36 -11.24
N ARG A 51 25.13 30.27 -11.79
CA ARG A 51 25.70 29.62 -12.97
C ARG A 51 25.45 30.39 -14.26
N ARG A 52 24.29 31.04 -14.38
CA ARG A 52 23.95 31.91 -15.52
C ARG A 52 24.89 33.12 -15.59
N THR A 53 25.19 33.75 -14.46
CA THR A 53 26.19 34.83 -14.39
C THR A 53 27.60 34.35 -14.77
N ARG A 54 28.02 33.15 -14.33
CA ARG A 54 29.30 32.55 -14.76
C ARG A 54 29.37 32.33 -16.27
N VAL A 55 28.28 31.85 -16.90
CA VAL A 55 28.21 31.70 -18.36
C VAL A 55 28.35 33.06 -19.05
N ALA A 56 27.67 34.10 -18.55
CA ALA A 56 27.79 35.45 -19.11
C ALA A 56 29.23 36.00 -19.01
N VAL A 57 29.90 35.79 -17.86
CA VAL A 57 31.32 36.16 -17.68
C VAL A 57 32.22 35.38 -18.63
N ALA A 58 32.00 34.07 -18.79
CA ALA A 58 32.76 33.24 -19.72
C ALA A 58 32.59 33.69 -21.19
N GLN A 59 31.38 34.08 -21.58
CA GLN A 59 31.10 34.63 -22.92
C GLN A 59 31.81 35.97 -23.15
N ALA A 60 31.81 36.86 -22.15
CA ALA A 60 32.54 38.12 -22.23
C ALA A 60 34.06 37.89 -22.37
N ALA A 61 34.61 36.99 -21.56
CA ALA A 61 36.02 36.61 -21.64
C ALA A 61 36.38 35.99 -23.00
N LEU A 62 35.51 35.14 -23.57
CA LEU A 62 35.72 34.57 -24.90
C LEU A 62 35.83 35.67 -25.97
N LYS A 63 34.88 36.63 -25.96
CA LYS A 63 34.91 37.77 -26.89
C LYS A 63 36.19 38.58 -26.75
N GLU A 64 36.62 38.86 -25.52
CA GLU A 64 37.89 39.55 -25.26
C GLU A 64 39.08 38.77 -25.86
N ARG A 65 39.17 37.46 -25.61
CA ARG A 65 40.27 36.62 -26.16
C ARG A 65 40.25 36.52 -27.69
N GLN A 66 39.08 36.50 -28.32
CA GLN A 66 38.95 36.57 -29.78
C GLN A 66 39.55 37.87 -30.32
N THR A 67 39.29 39.01 -29.67
CA THR A 67 39.91 40.28 -30.08
C THR A 67 41.42 40.29 -29.90
N THR A 68 41.95 39.72 -28.81
CA THR A 68 43.39 39.57 -28.59
C THR A 68 44.03 38.70 -29.66
N LEU A 69 43.41 37.58 -30.03
CA LEU A 69 43.91 36.70 -31.09
C LEU A 69 43.98 37.44 -32.43
N TRP A 70 42.94 38.19 -32.78
CA TRP A 70 42.92 39.00 -34.00
C TRP A 70 44.05 40.06 -34.02
N GLN A 71 44.29 40.73 -32.90
CA GLN A 71 45.41 41.67 -32.77
C GLN A 71 46.77 40.98 -32.91
N ALA A 72 46.96 39.81 -32.28
CA ALA A 72 48.19 39.04 -32.36
C ALA A 72 48.45 38.53 -33.79
N GLN A 73 47.40 38.08 -34.49
CA GLN A 73 47.48 37.67 -35.89
C GLN A 73 47.92 38.84 -36.78
N THR A 74 47.30 40.02 -36.59
CA THR A 74 47.66 41.22 -37.34
C THR A 74 49.13 41.59 -37.12
N ARG A 75 49.61 41.54 -35.87
CA ARG A 75 51.03 41.76 -35.54
C ARG A 75 51.94 40.76 -36.22
N GLN A 76 51.61 39.46 -36.17
CA GLN A 76 52.38 38.41 -36.84
C GLN A 76 52.47 38.64 -38.35
N GLU A 77 51.36 39.02 -39.00
CA GLU A 77 51.34 39.35 -40.43
C GLU A 77 52.23 40.56 -40.75
N THR A 78 52.18 41.62 -39.93
CA THR A 78 53.05 42.80 -40.11
C THR A 78 54.53 42.45 -39.93
N ALA A 79 54.90 41.68 -38.90
CA ALA A 79 56.27 41.23 -38.66
C ALA A 79 56.77 40.35 -39.82
N ARG A 80 55.91 39.48 -40.37
CA ARG A 80 56.24 38.65 -41.53
C ARG A 80 56.52 39.48 -42.79
N ARG A 81 55.75 40.56 -43.01
CA ARG A 81 55.99 41.52 -44.10
C ARG A 81 57.33 42.23 -43.92
N LEU A 82 57.62 42.73 -42.72
CA LEU A 82 58.90 43.38 -42.40
C LEU A 82 60.09 42.43 -42.62
N TYR A 83 60.00 41.20 -42.11
CA TYR A 83 61.02 40.17 -42.35
C TYR A 83 61.25 39.93 -43.86
N THR A 84 60.17 39.81 -44.63
CA THR A 84 60.27 39.57 -46.09
C THR A 84 60.93 40.74 -46.81
N LEU A 85 60.58 41.98 -46.45
CA LEU A 85 61.21 43.18 -47.00
C LEU A 85 62.70 43.27 -46.63
N SER A 86 63.06 43.09 -45.35
CA SER A 86 64.45 43.10 -44.89
C SER A 86 65.28 41.99 -45.53
N LYS A 87 64.70 40.80 -45.71
CA LYS A 87 65.35 39.68 -46.39
C LYS A 87 65.61 40.00 -47.86
N ASN A 88 64.61 40.53 -48.58
CA ASN A 88 64.77 40.92 -49.98
C ASN A 88 65.85 41.99 -50.15
N MET A 89 65.91 42.98 -49.25
CA MET A 89 66.96 44.01 -49.25
C MET A 89 68.35 43.40 -49.04
N MET A 90 68.49 42.46 -48.09
CA MET A 90 69.74 41.75 -47.87
C MET A 90 70.15 40.89 -49.08
N ASP A 91 69.20 40.20 -49.70
CA ASP A 91 69.46 39.39 -50.88
C ASP A 91 69.85 40.27 -52.09
N GLN A 92 69.26 41.46 -52.23
CA GLN A 92 69.67 42.44 -53.23
C GLN A 92 71.11 42.92 -52.98
N ILE A 93 71.45 43.28 -51.73
CA ILE A 93 72.82 43.69 -51.36
C ILE A 93 73.82 42.57 -51.62
N LYS A 94 73.45 41.31 -51.38
CA LYS A 94 74.31 40.14 -51.72
C LYS A 94 74.52 40.00 -53.22
N ARG A 95 73.47 40.18 -54.03
CA ARG A 95 73.57 40.13 -55.50
C ARG A 95 74.43 41.26 -56.06
N GLU A 96 74.21 42.49 -55.60
CA GLU A 96 75.05 43.65 -55.94
C GLU A 96 76.48 43.49 -55.36
N GLY A 97 76.60 42.79 -54.23
CA GLY A 97 77.81 42.21 -53.63
C GLY A 97 78.69 41.43 -54.59
N GLN A 98 78.04 40.59 -55.39
CA GLN A 98 78.67 39.61 -56.28
C GLN A 98 78.98 40.18 -57.68
N LEU A 99 78.46 41.36 -58.03
CA LEU A 99 78.90 42.12 -59.20
C LEU A 99 80.32 42.64 -58.93
N GLN A 100 81.32 41.85 -59.32
CA GLN A 100 82.74 42.15 -59.10
C GLN A 100 83.14 43.49 -59.70
N THR A 101 83.97 44.23 -58.95
CA THR A 101 84.81 45.29 -59.48
C THR A 101 85.87 44.67 -60.39
N SER A 102 85.61 44.63 -61.70
CA SER A 102 86.63 44.28 -62.69
C SER A 102 87.71 45.36 -62.74
N HIS A 103 88.76 45.20 -61.93
CA HIS A 103 90.16 45.41 -62.29
C HIS A 103 91.05 45.33 -61.04
N ARG A 104 91.59 44.14 -60.80
CA ARG A 104 92.75 43.92 -59.92
C ARG A 104 94.01 44.42 -60.64
N GLY A 105 94.28 45.71 -60.54
CA GLY A 105 95.65 46.25 -60.61
C GLY A 105 96.20 46.43 -59.19
N PRO A 106 97.53 46.40 -58.99
CA PRO A 106 98.13 46.63 -57.68
C PRO A 106 97.71 48.03 -57.17
N ARG A 107 96.91 48.05 -56.10
CA ARG A 107 96.37 49.27 -55.49
C ARG A 107 97.51 50.00 -54.79
N ASP A 108 97.82 51.20 -55.26
CA ASP A 108 98.64 52.14 -54.53
C ASP A 108 97.77 52.83 -53.46
N GLU A 109 97.89 52.38 -52.21
CA GLU A 109 97.12 52.85 -51.04
C GLU A 109 97.36 54.34 -50.74
N SER A 110 98.40 54.93 -51.33
CA SER A 110 98.75 56.34 -51.19
C SER A 110 98.03 57.27 -52.18
N SER A 111 97.40 56.73 -53.23
CA SER A 111 96.71 57.54 -54.25
C SER A 111 95.37 58.09 -53.75
N ARG A 112 94.99 59.31 -54.20
CA ARG A 112 93.66 59.90 -53.94
C ARG A 112 92.50 58.97 -54.34
N HIS A 113 92.71 58.13 -55.37
CA HIS A 113 91.73 57.16 -55.84
C HIS A 113 91.60 55.95 -54.88
N GLY A 114 92.71 55.48 -54.29
CA GLY A 114 92.70 54.41 -53.28
C GLY A 114 91.95 54.80 -52.01
N ARG A 115 92.11 56.04 -51.53
CA ARG A 115 91.36 56.56 -50.36
C ARG A 115 89.85 56.70 -50.65
N SER A 116 89.47 57.13 -51.86
CA SER A 116 88.07 57.22 -52.27
C SER A 116 87.40 55.84 -52.36
N LEU A 117 88.09 54.84 -52.90
CA LEU A 117 87.60 53.46 -52.96
C LEU A 117 87.48 52.83 -51.57
N SER A 118 88.44 53.08 -50.68
CA SER A 118 88.38 52.64 -49.28
C SER A 118 87.19 53.28 -48.53
N SER A 119 86.90 54.57 -48.77
CA SER A 119 85.72 55.24 -48.21
C SER A 119 84.40 54.65 -48.73
N MET A 120 84.34 54.29 -50.02
CA MET A 120 83.18 53.58 -50.59
C MET A 120 83.02 52.17 -50.02
N ASP A 121 84.12 51.43 -49.85
CA ASP A 121 84.12 50.09 -49.25
C ASP A 121 83.65 50.16 -47.79
N GLN A 122 84.09 51.17 -47.02
CA GLN A 122 83.61 51.41 -45.65
C GLN A 122 82.12 51.80 -45.61
N SER A 123 81.65 52.67 -46.51
CA SER A 123 80.23 53.02 -46.62
C SER A 123 79.37 51.81 -46.98
N ARG A 124 79.87 50.94 -47.86
CA ARG A 124 79.20 49.70 -48.23
C ARG A 124 79.12 48.73 -47.05
N GLN A 125 80.22 48.57 -46.32
CA GLN A 125 80.25 47.74 -45.12
C GLN A 125 79.28 48.25 -44.05
N ALA A 126 79.23 49.56 -43.81
CA ALA A 126 78.28 50.16 -42.87
C ALA A 126 76.82 49.93 -43.29
N LEU A 127 76.52 49.97 -44.59
CA LEU A 127 75.19 49.66 -45.12
C LEU A 127 74.85 48.17 -44.94
N VAL A 128 75.80 47.27 -45.21
CA VAL A 128 75.66 45.82 -44.95
C VAL A 128 75.38 45.59 -43.48
N ASP A 129 76.18 46.14 -42.57
CA ASP A 129 76.03 45.95 -41.13
C ASP A 129 74.66 46.47 -40.64
N ARG A 130 74.20 47.62 -41.16
CA ARG A 130 72.85 48.14 -40.87
C ARG A 130 71.73 47.24 -41.41
N THR A 131 71.91 46.64 -42.58
CA THR A 131 70.92 45.67 -43.11
C THR A 131 70.92 44.35 -42.35
N VAL A 132 72.07 43.93 -41.83
CA VAL A 132 72.19 42.75 -40.98
C VAL A 132 71.51 42.97 -39.64
N THR A 133 71.69 44.12 -39.00
CA THR A 133 70.99 44.45 -37.75
C THR A 133 69.49 44.53 -37.96
N THR A 134 69.03 45.27 -38.97
CA THR A 134 67.58 45.37 -39.28
C THR A 134 66.95 44.02 -39.62
N LEU A 135 67.66 43.10 -40.29
CA LEU A 135 67.16 41.73 -40.48
C LEU A 135 67.10 40.94 -39.17
N ARG A 136 68.13 41.05 -38.31
CA ARG A 136 68.12 40.38 -36.99
C ARG A 136 66.96 40.88 -36.12
N ASP A 137 66.73 42.18 -36.10
CA ASP A 137 65.61 42.79 -35.38
C ASP A 137 64.26 42.32 -35.94
N ALA A 138 64.13 42.24 -37.27
CA ALA A 138 62.92 41.72 -37.91
C ALA A 138 62.70 40.22 -37.63
N ILE A 139 63.77 39.41 -37.50
CA ILE A 139 63.66 38.00 -37.09
C ILE A 139 63.20 37.89 -35.64
N ALA A 140 63.79 38.68 -34.73
CA ALA A 140 63.41 38.70 -33.32
C ALA A 140 61.94 39.12 -33.15
N GLU A 141 61.50 40.16 -33.85
CA GLU A 141 60.11 40.62 -33.85
C GLU A 141 59.14 39.57 -34.39
N LEU A 142 59.51 38.88 -35.48
CA LEU A 142 58.69 37.78 -36.02
C LEU A 142 58.57 36.62 -35.03
N GLN A 143 59.65 36.27 -34.34
CA GLN A 143 59.64 35.23 -33.30
C GLN A 143 58.75 35.63 -32.12
N ALA A 144 58.86 36.88 -31.64
CA ALA A 144 58.01 37.42 -30.58
C ALA A 144 56.53 37.41 -30.98
N ALA A 145 56.19 37.93 -32.16
CA ALA A 145 54.83 37.97 -32.65
C ALA A 145 54.24 36.55 -32.89
N SER A 146 55.05 35.59 -33.33
CA SER A 146 54.63 34.19 -33.46
C SER A 146 54.37 33.51 -32.12
N SER A 147 55.17 33.83 -31.10
CA SER A 147 54.96 33.37 -29.72
C SER A 147 53.65 33.94 -29.17
N ASP A 148 53.44 35.26 -29.30
CA ASP A 148 52.22 35.94 -28.86
C ASP A 148 50.96 35.36 -29.51
N PHE A 149 51.01 35.10 -30.81
CA PHE A 149 49.91 34.43 -31.52
C PHE A 149 49.61 33.05 -30.96
N THR A 150 50.64 32.24 -30.70
CA THR A 150 50.48 30.89 -30.13
C THR A 150 49.87 30.95 -28.71
N ILE A 151 50.32 31.91 -27.89
CA ILE A 151 49.76 32.15 -26.55
C ILE A 151 48.30 32.59 -26.64
N ALA A 152 47.97 33.53 -27.54
CA ALA A 152 46.61 34.00 -27.74
C ALA A 152 45.68 32.87 -28.22
N GLN A 153 46.15 32.01 -29.13
CA GLN A 153 45.40 30.85 -29.61
C GLN A 153 45.12 29.85 -28.48
N ARG A 154 46.12 29.57 -27.64
CA ARG A 154 45.93 28.70 -26.45
C ARG A 154 44.92 29.31 -25.47
N ASN A 155 45.01 30.62 -25.23
CA ASN A 155 44.08 31.33 -24.34
C ASN A 155 42.65 31.37 -24.87
N LEU A 156 42.47 31.40 -26.19
CA LEU A 156 41.15 31.27 -26.80
C LEU A 156 40.58 29.87 -26.57
N ALA A 157 41.36 28.83 -26.85
CA ALA A 157 40.93 27.44 -26.67
C ALA A 157 40.56 27.14 -25.20
N THR A 158 41.29 27.68 -24.22
CA THR A 158 40.93 27.54 -22.80
C THR A 158 39.64 28.28 -22.45
N ALA A 159 39.40 29.47 -23.01
CA ALA A 159 38.16 30.21 -22.83
C ALA A 159 36.94 29.47 -23.44
N GLU A 160 37.10 28.87 -24.62
CA GLU A 160 36.08 28.04 -25.26
C GLU A 160 35.72 26.81 -24.40
N ALA A 161 36.73 26.09 -23.91
CA ALA A 161 36.54 24.96 -23.02
C ALA A 161 35.82 25.36 -21.71
N PHE A 162 36.19 26.50 -21.13
CA PHE A 162 35.55 27.03 -19.92
C PHE A 162 34.09 27.43 -20.16
N LEU A 163 33.77 28.04 -21.30
CA LEU A 163 32.40 28.36 -21.68
C LEU A 163 31.56 27.10 -21.88
N ALA A 164 32.11 26.08 -22.56
CA ALA A 164 31.43 24.81 -22.77
C ALA A 164 31.13 24.10 -21.43
N TYR A 165 32.11 24.07 -20.51
CA TYR A 165 31.92 23.54 -19.16
C TYR A 165 30.84 24.31 -18.38
N SER A 166 30.91 25.64 -18.37
CA SER A 166 29.95 26.49 -17.66
C SER A 166 28.53 26.33 -18.21
N SER A 167 28.39 26.19 -19.53
CA SER A 167 27.09 25.98 -20.18
C SER A 167 26.48 24.62 -19.82
N ARG A 168 27.29 23.55 -19.81
CA ARG A 168 26.83 22.22 -19.35
C ARG A 168 26.44 22.24 -17.87
N SER A 169 27.22 22.93 -17.03
CA SER A 169 26.93 23.07 -15.61
C SER A 169 25.62 23.82 -15.34
N LEU A 170 25.30 24.86 -16.15
CA LEU A 170 24.02 25.56 -16.10
C LEU A 170 22.87 24.64 -16.50
N ALA A 171 22.98 23.94 -17.63
CA ALA A 171 21.94 23.03 -18.11
C ALA A 171 21.62 21.92 -17.08
N ALA A 172 22.65 21.39 -16.41
CA ALA A 172 22.47 20.41 -15.34
C ALA A 172 21.71 20.98 -14.12
N ALA A 173 21.99 22.23 -13.74
CA ALA A 173 21.27 22.90 -12.65
C ALA A 173 19.81 23.19 -13.02
N GLU A 174 19.55 23.67 -14.25
CA GLU A 174 18.20 23.92 -14.73
C GLU A 174 17.38 22.62 -14.79
N TYR A 175 18.00 21.49 -15.18
CA TYR A 175 17.37 20.17 -15.14
C TYR A 175 17.02 19.73 -13.71
N GLN A 176 17.97 19.84 -12.76
CA GLN A 176 17.73 19.49 -11.36
C GLN A 176 16.60 20.33 -10.75
N ARG A 177 16.57 21.62 -11.05
CA ARG A 177 15.50 22.54 -10.64
C ARG A 177 14.15 22.12 -11.22
N ALA A 178 14.08 21.80 -12.51
CA ALA A 178 12.85 21.39 -13.16
C ALA A 178 12.30 20.08 -12.56
N LEU A 179 13.17 19.11 -12.29
CA LEU A 179 12.80 17.83 -11.67
C LEU A 179 12.29 18.03 -10.24
N ALA A 180 13.02 18.80 -9.41
CA ALA A 180 12.61 19.10 -8.05
C ALA A 180 11.26 19.83 -8.00
N LYS A 181 11.03 20.77 -8.93
CA LYS A 181 9.76 21.47 -9.04
C LYS A 181 8.61 20.54 -9.42
N ALA A 182 8.81 19.68 -10.42
CA ALA A 182 7.78 18.73 -10.84
C ALA A 182 7.39 17.77 -9.69
N PHE A 183 8.39 17.25 -8.96
CA PHE A 183 8.16 16.42 -7.79
C PHE A 183 7.33 17.14 -6.71
N LEU A 184 7.69 18.40 -6.39
CA LEU A 184 6.93 19.21 -5.45
C LEU A 184 5.50 19.51 -5.92
N ASP A 185 5.32 19.80 -7.21
CA ASP A 185 3.99 20.05 -7.78
C ASP A 185 3.12 18.79 -7.67
N ASP A 186 3.70 17.60 -7.89
CA ASP A 186 3.02 16.30 -7.74
C ASP A 186 2.67 15.99 -6.28
N GLU A 187 3.59 16.20 -5.33
CA GLU A 187 3.30 16.01 -3.90
C GLU A 187 2.24 17.00 -3.40
N VAL A 188 2.34 18.27 -3.80
CA VAL A 188 1.31 19.27 -3.50
C VAL A 188 -0.03 18.84 -4.10
N ALA A 189 -0.05 18.29 -5.32
CA ALA A 189 -1.27 17.80 -5.95
C ALA A 189 -1.85 16.58 -5.22
N ALA A 190 -1.01 15.67 -4.73
CA ALA A 190 -1.43 14.50 -3.95
C ALA A 190 -1.97 14.88 -2.56
N LEU A 191 -1.41 15.93 -1.94
CA LEU A 191 -1.83 16.43 -0.64
C LEU A 191 -2.98 17.45 -0.70
N ARG A 192 -3.33 17.95 -1.90
CA ARG A 192 -4.55 18.72 -2.05
C ARG A 192 -5.72 17.83 -1.64
N PRO A 193 -6.59 18.29 -0.72
CA PRO A 193 -7.83 17.57 -0.45
C PRO A 193 -8.53 17.42 -1.79
N THR A 194 -8.71 16.17 -2.21
CA THR A 194 -9.23 15.81 -3.53
C THR A 194 -10.45 16.69 -3.77
N PRO A 195 -10.53 17.45 -4.89
CA PRO A 195 -11.71 18.27 -5.17
C PRO A 195 -12.92 17.34 -5.04
N SER A 196 -13.72 17.64 -4.03
CA SER A 196 -14.73 16.79 -3.39
C SER A 196 -15.01 15.50 -4.14
N LEU A 197 -14.72 14.34 -3.54
CA LEU A 197 -15.27 13.07 -4.03
C LEU A 197 -16.76 13.30 -4.37
N PRO A 198 -17.25 12.79 -5.51
CA PRO A 198 -18.67 12.89 -5.86
C PRO A 198 -19.54 12.48 -4.68
N ASP A 199 -20.70 13.14 -4.53
CA ASP A 199 -21.63 12.86 -3.44
C ASP A 199 -21.94 11.36 -3.31
N ASP A 200 -22.00 10.63 -4.43
CA ASP A 200 -22.23 9.19 -4.46
C ASP A 200 -21.10 8.38 -3.83
N LEU A 201 -19.85 8.79 -4.00
CA LEU A 201 -18.72 8.13 -3.34
C LEU A 201 -18.72 8.43 -1.85
N TRP A 202 -19.00 9.67 -1.44
CA TRP A 202 -19.18 10.00 -0.02
C TRP A 202 -20.33 9.23 0.60
N ARG A 203 -21.46 9.08 -0.10
CA ARG A 203 -22.59 8.26 0.34
C ARG A 203 -22.17 6.82 0.59
N ARG A 204 -21.38 6.22 -0.32
CA ARG A 204 -20.85 4.86 -0.16
C ARG A 204 -19.87 4.77 1.01
N ILE A 205 -18.96 5.74 1.16
CA ILE A 205 -18.02 5.79 2.28
C ILE A 205 -18.79 5.90 3.60
N PHE A 206 -19.76 6.81 3.69
CA PHE A 206 -20.60 6.97 4.87
C PHE A 206 -21.42 5.71 5.14
N ALA A 207 -21.93 5.05 4.08
CA ALA A 207 -22.63 3.78 4.21
C ALA A 207 -21.72 2.73 4.86
N ILE A 208 -20.48 2.58 4.40
CA ILE A 208 -19.52 1.63 4.96
C ILE A 208 -19.20 1.98 6.41
N VAL A 209 -18.87 3.25 6.70
CA VAL A 209 -18.51 3.71 8.06
C VAL A 209 -19.66 3.49 9.04
N VAL A 210 -20.90 3.78 8.63
CA VAL A 210 -22.10 3.59 9.47
C VAL A 210 -22.53 2.11 9.51
N ALA A 211 -22.34 1.34 8.44
CA ALA A 211 -22.75 -0.06 8.33
C ALA A 211 -21.82 -1.03 9.08
N VAL A 212 -20.49 -0.79 9.05
CA VAL A 212 -19.47 -1.52 9.84
C VAL A 212 -19.83 -1.50 11.33
N GLU A 213 -20.59 -0.50 11.75
CA GLU A 213 -21.04 -0.33 13.11
C GLU A 213 -22.55 -0.61 13.34
N SER A 214 -23.31 -0.90 12.28
CA SER A 214 -24.76 -1.21 12.35
C SER A 214 -25.04 -2.61 12.91
N GLU A 215 -24.05 -3.50 12.83
CA GLU A 215 -23.98 -4.72 13.63
C GLU A 215 -23.44 -4.39 15.02
N LEU A 216 -24.29 -3.75 15.83
CA LEU A 216 -23.92 -3.32 17.18
C LEU A 216 -23.19 -4.44 17.95
N PRO A 217 -21.93 -4.23 18.37
CA PRO A 217 -21.31 -5.10 19.34
C PRO A 217 -22.14 -5.00 20.62
N VAL A 218 -22.66 -6.14 21.06
CA VAL A 218 -23.25 -6.33 22.37
C VAL A 218 -22.07 -6.19 23.35
N GLN A 219 -21.73 -4.95 23.73
CA GLN A 219 -20.67 -4.73 24.71
C GLN A 219 -21.14 -5.24 26.07
N SER A 220 -20.22 -5.88 26.79
CA SER A 220 -20.47 -6.45 28.11
C SER A 220 -20.87 -5.34 29.10
N PRO A 221 -21.81 -5.63 30.01
CA PRO A 221 -22.40 -4.62 30.90
C PRO A 221 -21.42 -3.89 31.83
N GLY A 222 -20.18 -4.38 31.97
CA GLY A 222 -19.16 -3.80 32.84
C GLY A 222 -18.60 -2.45 32.39
N ASN A 223 -18.67 -2.09 31.11
CA ASN A 223 -18.10 -0.84 30.56
C ASN A 223 -19.14 0.27 30.30
N ILE A 224 -20.38 0.11 30.76
CA ILE A 224 -21.50 1.03 30.48
C ILE A 224 -21.46 2.32 31.34
N LEU A 225 -20.52 2.43 32.27
CA LEU A 225 -20.44 3.56 33.22
C LEU A 225 -19.85 4.85 32.65
N GLN A 226 -19.21 4.84 31.48
CA GLN A 226 -18.91 6.09 30.78
C GLN A 226 -20.16 6.52 30.02
N GLU A 227 -20.63 7.74 30.21
CA GLU A 227 -21.86 8.27 29.63
C GLU A 227 -21.89 8.13 28.10
N TRP A 228 -22.47 7.02 27.60
CA TRP A 228 -22.74 6.87 26.18
C TRP A 228 -23.90 7.78 25.82
N GLU A 229 -23.53 9.00 25.44
CA GLU A 229 -24.42 9.96 24.81
C GLU A 229 -25.07 9.33 23.57
N PHE A 230 -26.33 9.70 23.39
CA PHE A 230 -27.17 9.37 22.25
C PHE A 230 -26.52 9.87 20.95
N ARG A 231 -25.59 9.11 20.34
CA ARG A 231 -24.90 9.52 19.10
C ARG A 231 -25.26 8.59 17.96
N PRO A 232 -26.22 8.98 17.10
CA PRO A 232 -26.36 8.38 15.78
C PRO A 232 -25.00 8.42 15.09
N LYS A 233 -24.59 7.30 14.53
CA LYS A 233 -23.25 7.14 13.93
C LYS A 233 -23.05 8.04 12.72
N ALA A 234 -24.15 8.45 12.09
CA ALA A 234 -24.17 9.46 11.02
C ALA A 234 -24.05 10.92 11.51
N LEU A 235 -24.26 11.20 12.81
CA LEU A 235 -24.21 12.56 13.36
C LEU A 235 -22.78 13.15 13.32
N PRO A 236 -21.71 12.47 13.79
CA PRO A 236 -20.34 12.97 13.68
C PRO A 236 -19.96 13.38 12.26
N LEU A 237 -20.39 12.61 11.25
CA LEU A 237 -20.15 12.91 9.83
C LEU A 237 -20.74 14.29 9.44
N SER A 238 -21.88 14.66 10.02
CA SER A 238 -22.54 15.94 9.76
C SER A 238 -21.82 17.17 10.38
N HIS A 239 -20.83 16.95 11.23
CA HIS A 239 -20.05 18.01 11.87
C HIS A 239 -18.72 18.30 11.17
N VAL A 240 -18.23 17.41 10.30
CA VAL A 240 -16.91 17.55 9.64
C VAL A 240 -16.84 18.74 8.68
N SER A 241 -17.82 18.87 7.78
CA SER A 241 -17.87 19.98 6.82
C SER A 241 -19.29 20.25 6.33
N ARG A 242 -19.51 21.40 5.68
CA ARG A 242 -20.81 21.74 5.08
C ARG A 242 -21.25 20.73 4.03
N ASN A 243 -20.31 20.21 3.23
CA ASN A 243 -20.64 19.22 2.19
C ASN A 243 -21.01 17.87 2.81
N TRP A 244 -20.23 17.41 3.79
CA TRP A 244 -20.52 16.17 4.52
C TRP A 244 -21.86 16.26 5.24
N ARG A 245 -22.19 17.41 5.85
CA ARG A 245 -23.51 17.66 6.44
C ARG A 245 -24.64 17.55 5.43
N ARG A 246 -24.49 18.14 4.24
CA ARG A 246 -25.51 18.04 3.19
C ARG A 246 -25.70 16.59 2.76
N ILE A 247 -24.62 15.87 2.54
CA ILE A 247 -24.65 14.46 2.11
C ILE A 247 -25.25 13.58 3.22
N SER A 248 -24.81 13.73 4.47
CA SER A 248 -25.32 12.95 5.59
C SER A 248 -26.81 13.17 5.81
N LEU A 249 -27.28 14.43 5.81
CA LEU A 249 -28.69 14.76 6.05
C LEU A 249 -29.61 14.38 4.87
N SER A 250 -29.10 14.36 3.64
CA SER A 250 -29.88 13.95 2.45
C SER A 250 -29.92 12.45 2.22
N THR A 251 -29.09 11.68 2.94
CA THR A 251 -28.94 10.24 2.72
C THR A 251 -29.72 9.48 3.80
N SER A 252 -30.97 9.17 3.48
CA SER A 252 -31.95 8.63 4.44
C SER A 252 -31.52 7.31 5.11
N TYR A 253 -30.88 6.41 4.37
CA TYR A 253 -30.49 5.09 4.90
C TYR A 253 -29.45 5.16 6.03
N LEU A 254 -28.65 6.24 6.12
CA LEU A 254 -27.69 6.44 7.21
C LEU A 254 -28.35 6.64 8.58
N TRP A 255 -29.64 6.98 8.59
CA TRP A 255 -30.41 7.27 9.79
C TRP A 255 -31.35 6.13 10.20
N THR A 256 -31.25 4.97 9.53
CA THR A 256 -32.11 3.80 9.76
C THR A 256 -31.79 3.04 11.05
N GLY A 257 -30.55 3.11 11.55
CA GLY A 257 -30.13 2.52 12.81
C GLY A 257 -30.24 3.51 13.96
N ILE A 258 -31.23 3.36 14.84
CA ILE A 258 -31.41 4.22 16.02
C ILE A 258 -31.03 3.44 17.27
N GLN A 259 -29.97 3.84 17.95
CA GLN A 259 -29.58 3.25 19.24
C GLN A 259 -30.09 4.11 20.40
N ILE A 260 -30.84 3.48 21.31
CA ILE A 260 -31.42 4.09 22.50
C ILE A 260 -30.74 3.44 23.70
N VAL A 261 -29.78 4.14 24.30
CA VAL A 261 -29.19 3.74 25.58
C VAL A 261 -29.86 4.53 26.67
N HIS A 262 -30.41 3.85 27.68
CA HIS A 262 -31.04 4.53 28.79
C HIS A 262 -30.02 4.97 29.84
N THR A 263 -29.88 6.28 29.99
CA THR A 263 -29.23 6.92 31.15
C THR A 263 -30.21 7.85 31.86
N ASN A 264 -29.95 8.21 33.12
CA ASN A 264 -30.85 8.94 34.03
C ASN A 264 -31.32 10.34 33.55
N GLN A 265 -30.83 10.86 32.43
CA GLN A 265 -31.23 12.17 31.89
C GLN A 265 -32.51 12.06 31.02
N ARG A 266 -33.61 12.67 31.50
CA ARG A 266 -34.99 12.31 31.08
C ARG A 266 -35.67 13.15 29.98
N ASN A 267 -35.24 14.36 29.62
CA ASN A 267 -36.18 15.32 28.98
C ASN A 267 -36.01 15.66 27.48
N ASN A 268 -34.87 15.38 26.81
CA ASN A 268 -34.67 15.81 25.40
C ASN A 268 -34.67 14.69 24.33
N ARG A 269 -34.98 13.44 24.71
CA ARG A 269 -34.79 12.28 23.82
C ARG A 269 -35.86 12.12 22.75
N VAL A 270 -37.12 12.42 23.05
CA VAL A 270 -38.25 12.18 22.12
C VAL A 270 -38.13 13.05 20.87
N ASN A 271 -37.82 14.34 21.02
CA ASN A 271 -37.64 15.24 19.87
C ASN A 271 -36.46 14.82 18.98
N TYR A 272 -35.40 14.29 19.59
CA TYR A 272 -34.24 13.79 18.87
C TYR A 272 -34.57 12.51 18.08
N ILE A 273 -35.29 11.58 18.70
CA ILE A 273 -35.81 10.37 18.05
C ILE A 273 -36.75 10.74 16.89
N ARG A 274 -37.69 11.66 17.10
CA ARG A 274 -38.58 12.15 16.04
C ARG A 274 -37.79 12.76 14.87
N ARG A 275 -36.75 13.53 15.16
CA ARG A 275 -35.86 14.10 14.13
C ARG A 275 -35.13 13.00 13.34
N MET A 276 -34.60 11.99 14.02
CA MET A 276 -33.94 10.83 13.41
C MET A 276 -34.88 10.05 12.48
N VAL A 277 -36.09 9.77 12.96
CA VAL A 277 -37.16 9.12 12.21
C VAL A 277 -37.58 9.97 10.99
N GLY A 278 -37.58 11.29 11.13
CA GLY A 278 -37.77 12.22 10.02
C GLY A 278 -36.66 12.12 8.97
N LEU A 279 -35.39 12.09 9.39
CA LEU A 279 -34.22 11.97 8.52
C LEU A 279 -34.14 10.60 7.82
N ALA A 280 -34.64 9.53 8.43
CA ALA A 280 -34.73 8.21 7.83
C ALA A 280 -35.69 8.16 6.63
N GLY A 281 -36.54 9.17 6.42
CA GLY A 281 -37.43 9.25 5.26
C GLY A 281 -38.30 8.00 5.12
N SER A 282 -38.46 7.44 3.92
CA SER A 282 -39.23 6.21 3.71
C SER A 282 -38.48 4.91 4.05
N SER A 283 -37.25 4.99 4.55
CA SER A 283 -36.41 3.81 4.77
C SER A 283 -36.84 3.04 6.03
N PRO A 284 -36.75 1.69 6.02
CA PRO A 284 -37.09 0.87 7.16
C PRO A 284 -36.15 1.15 8.34
N ILE A 285 -36.71 1.36 9.53
CA ILE A 285 -35.96 1.74 10.73
C ILE A 285 -35.73 0.51 11.61
N THR A 286 -34.49 0.34 12.06
CA THR A 286 -34.10 -0.61 13.10
C THR A 286 -33.76 0.15 14.38
N ILE A 287 -34.51 -0.12 15.45
CA ILE A 287 -34.30 0.50 16.76
C ILE A 287 -33.60 -0.51 17.65
N CYS A 288 -32.48 -0.12 18.26
CA CYS A 288 -31.74 -0.94 19.20
C CYS A 288 -31.79 -0.31 20.59
N ILE A 289 -32.37 -1.00 21.57
CA ILE A 289 -32.63 -0.49 22.90
C ILE A 289 -31.78 -1.25 23.91
N THR A 290 -30.95 -0.56 24.68
CA THR A 290 -30.19 -1.17 25.77
C THR A 290 -30.83 -0.77 27.10
N LEU A 291 -31.41 -1.75 27.80
CA LEU A 291 -32.04 -1.59 29.10
C LEU A 291 -31.05 -1.94 30.21
N THR A 292 -30.72 -0.97 31.07
CA THR A 292 -29.66 -1.10 32.08
C THR A 292 -30.18 -1.29 33.52
N GLN A 293 -31.36 -0.76 33.89
CA GLN A 293 -32.05 -0.93 35.20
C GLN A 293 -33.52 -0.42 35.15
N ASP A 294 -34.26 -0.56 36.28
CA ASP A 294 -35.70 -0.38 36.65
C ASP A 294 -36.57 0.76 36.04
N ILE A 295 -36.15 1.39 34.95
CA ILE A 295 -36.74 2.63 34.40
C ILE A 295 -37.57 2.38 33.12
N ALA A 296 -37.80 1.12 32.74
CA ALA A 296 -38.43 0.83 31.45
C ALA A 296 -39.86 1.34 31.30
N GLY A 297 -40.60 1.60 32.39
CA GLY A 297 -41.95 2.17 32.29
C GLY A 297 -41.99 3.54 31.59
N SER A 298 -41.03 4.42 31.88
CA SER A 298 -40.97 5.76 31.26
C SER A 298 -40.53 5.70 29.79
N ILE A 299 -39.57 4.82 29.49
CA ILE A 299 -39.03 4.65 28.13
C ILE A 299 -40.06 3.96 27.25
N ALA A 300 -40.76 2.95 27.76
CA ALA A 300 -41.81 2.25 27.05
C ALA A 300 -42.93 3.22 26.65
N GLY A 301 -43.33 4.15 27.53
CA GLY A 301 -44.24 5.24 27.19
C GLY A 301 -43.72 6.15 26.08
N GLN A 302 -42.44 6.57 26.16
CA GLN A 302 -41.82 7.43 25.15
C GLN A 302 -41.64 6.72 23.79
N ILE A 303 -41.32 5.44 23.79
CA ILE A 303 -41.23 4.58 22.61
C ILE A 303 -42.62 4.41 22.02
N SER A 304 -43.62 4.07 22.84
CA SER A 304 -45.01 3.96 22.41
C SER A 304 -45.48 5.27 21.75
N GLU A 305 -45.23 6.42 22.37
CA GLU A 305 -45.61 7.74 21.82
C GLU A 305 -44.82 8.10 20.55
N ALA A 306 -43.53 7.74 20.46
CA ALA A 306 -42.71 8.06 19.30
C ALA A 306 -42.99 7.15 18.09
N PHE A 307 -43.55 5.96 18.31
CA PHE A 307 -43.54 4.86 17.33
C PHE A 307 -44.89 4.18 17.09
N SER A 308 -45.95 4.56 17.82
CA SER A 308 -47.29 3.94 17.72
C SER A 308 -47.89 3.99 16.31
N GLU A 309 -47.54 5.00 15.51
CA GLU A 309 -48.15 5.23 14.19
C GLU A 309 -47.19 4.97 13.01
N ASP A 310 -45.92 4.66 13.28
CA ASP A 310 -44.91 4.60 12.22
C ASP A 310 -44.76 3.20 11.61
N SER A 311 -45.37 3.02 10.45
CA SER A 311 -45.27 1.78 9.66
C SER A 311 -43.82 1.44 9.26
N ARG A 312 -42.90 2.41 9.24
CA ARG A 312 -41.51 2.24 8.77
C ARG A 312 -40.62 1.48 9.73
N ILE A 313 -40.99 1.35 11.00
CA ILE A 313 -40.20 0.58 11.97
C ILE A 313 -40.30 -0.88 11.60
N ALA A 314 -39.20 -1.47 11.12
CA ALA A 314 -39.18 -2.86 10.68
C ALA A 314 -38.75 -3.80 11.81
N HIS A 315 -37.74 -3.37 12.59
CA HIS A 315 -37.10 -4.21 13.60
C HIS A 315 -36.85 -3.44 14.89
N ILE A 316 -37.16 -4.06 16.02
CA ILE A 316 -36.78 -3.57 17.35
C ILE A 316 -35.90 -4.65 18.00
N LYS A 317 -34.63 -4.31 18.22
CA LYS A 317 -33.65 -5.15 18.91
C LYS A 317 -33.50 -4.65 20.33
N CYS A 318 -33.68 -5.51 21.32
CA CYS A 318 -33.58 -5.15 22.73
C CYS A 318 -32.43 -5.93 23.39
N GLN A 319 -31.47 -5.20 23.92
CA GLN A 319 -30.45 -5.72 24.81
C GLN A 319 -30.89 -5.50 26.25
N VAL A 320 -31.07 -6.58 27.01
CA VAL A 320 -31.59 -6.55 28.37
C VAL A 320 -30.48 -6.99 29.32
N THR A 321 -30.10 -6.16 30.28
CA THR A 321 -29.22 -6.59 31.38
C THR A 321 -30.01 -7.43 32.38
N GLU A 322 -29.33 -8.26 33.18
CA GLU A 322 -29.97 -9.18 34.14
C GLU A 322 -30.94 -8.47 35.11
N ASN A 323 -30.65 -7.22 35.46
CA ASN A 323 -31.46 -6.40 36.36
C ASN A 323 -32.67 -5.72 35.69
N ALA A 324 -32.80 -5.81 34.36
CA ALA A 324 -33.87 -5.16 33.60
C ALA A 324 -34.99 -6.11 33.16
N ALA A 325 -34.96 -7.38 33.57
CA ALA A 325 -35.97 -8.39 33.21
C ALA A 325 -37.42 -8.01 33.60
N PRO A 326 -37.72 -7.47 34.81
CA PRO A 326 -39.09 -7.04 35.17
C PRO A 326 -39.61 -5.91 34.28
N SER A 327 -38.69 -5.08 33.83
CA SER A 327 -38.89 -3.91 33.00
C SER A 327 -39.24 -4.26 31.54
N LEU A 328 -38.92 -5.47 31.09
CA LEU A 328 -39.20 -5.97 29.73
C LEU A 328 -40.71 -5.98 29.41
N ARG A 329 -41.55 -6.24 30.41
CA ARG A 329 -43.00 -6.33 30.24
C ARG A 329 -43.60 -5.02 29.74
N TYR A 330 -43.19 -3.89 30.30
CA TYR A 330 -43.67 -2.57 29.87
C TYR A 330 -43.31 -2.28 28.41
N LEU A 331 -42.13 -2.73 27.97
CA LEU A 331 -41.68 -2.55 26.60
C LEU A 331 -42.44 -3.46 25.61
N LEU A 332 -42.76 -4.70 26.03
CA LEU A 332 -43.60 -5.61 25.26
C LEU A 332 -45.04 -5.08 25.11
N ASP A 333 -45.60 -4.51 26.19
CA ASP A 333 -46.95 -3.93 26.17
C ASP A 333 -47.02 -2.64 25.32
N ALA A 334 -45.91 -1.92 25.19
CA ALA A 334 -45.82 -0.67 24.44
C ALA A 334 -45.61 -0.83 22.93
N ILE A 335 -45.14 -1.99 22.46
CA ILE A 335 -44.78 -2.20 21.05
C ILE A 335 -45.94 -2.84 20.28
N PRO A 336 -46.38 -2.25 19.16
CA PRO A 336 -47.45 -2.83 18.35
C PRO A 336 -47.13 -4.25 17.89
N ALA A 337 -48.14 -5.13 17.94
CA ALA A 337 -48.02 -6.56 17.59
C ALA A 337 -47.48 -6.84 16.18
N THR A 338 -47.56 -5.86 15.28
CA THR A 338 -47.16 -5.94 13.88
C THR A 338 -45.65 -5.78 13.66
N LYS A 339 -44.84 -5.61 14.73
CA LYS A 339 -43.41 -5.29 14.64
C LYS A 339 -42.54 -6.47 15.06
N SER A 340 -41.44 -6.70 14.34
CA SER A 340 -40.48 -7.76 14.65
C SER A 340 -39.61 -7.35 15.85
N LEU A 341 -39.56 -8.22 16.86
CA LEU A 341 -38.83 -8.03 18.11
C LEU A 341 -37.75 -9.10 18.28
N ALA A 342 -36.53 -8.68 18.57
CA ALA A 342 -35.40 -9.57 18.86
C ALA A 342 -34.74 -9.20 20.19
N PHE A 343 -34.44 -10.19 21.04
CA PHE A 343 -33.81 -9.99 22.35
C PHE A 343 -32.39 -10.58 22.40
N THR A 344 -31.47 -9.88 23.06
CA THR A 344 -30.09 -10.33 23.31
C THR A 344 -29.67 -10.02 24.76
N GLY A 345 -28.93 -10.92 25.43
CA GLY A 345 -28.32 -10.64 26.75
C GLY A 345 -29.01 -11.22 27.99
N LEU A 346 -30.06 -12.03 27.86
CA LEU A 346 -30.65 -12.78 28.99
C LEU A 346 -29.74 -13.98 29.34
N GLY A 347 -28.70 -13.73 30.15
CA GLY A 347 -27.75 -14.76 30.63
C GLY A 347 -28.30 -15.64 31.75
N THR A 348 -29.43 -15.28 32.36
CA THR A 348 -30.09 -16.05 33.41
C THR A 348 -31.22 -16.90 32.84
N LEU A 349 -31.19 -18.20 33.17
CA LEU A 349 -32.39 -19.04 33.17
C LEU A 349 -33.46 -18.29 33.96
N VAL A 350 -34.53 -17.87 33.28
CA VAL A 350 -35.77 -17.49 33.95
C VAL A 350 -36.22 -18.75 34.69
N GLN A 351 -35.87 -18.87 35.96
CA GLN A 351 -36.47 -19.89 36.80
C GLN A 351 -37.99 -19.65 36.72
N PRO A 352 -38.79 -20.71 36.57
CA PRO A 352 -40.23 -20.58 36.65
C PRO A 352 -40.57 -20.17 38.08
N SER A 353 -40.55 -18.86 38.36
CA SER A 353 -41.34 -18.32 39.44
C SER A 353 -42.79 -18.68 39.09
N SER A 354 -43.56 -18.99 40.13
CA SER A 354 -44.89 -19.63 40.10
C SER A 354 -46.00 -18.87 39.36
N ASN A 355 -45.65 -17.85 38.56
CA ASN A 355 -46.50 -17.28 37.53
C ASN A 355 -45.79 -17.36 36.18
N PRO A 356 -46.10 -18.37 35.33
CA PRO A 356 -45.63 -18.33 33.96
C PRO A 356 -46.09 -17.01 33.34
N VAL A 357 -45.14 -16.24 32.80
CA VAL A 357 -45.45 -15.11 31.93
C VAL A 357 -46.23 -15.68 30.76
N LYS A 358 -47.57 -15.64 30.85
CA LYS A 358 -48.44 -15.90 29.71
C LYS A 358 -48.15 -14.80 28.70
N LEU A 359 -47.28 -15.10 27.73
CA LEU A 359 -47.23 -14.36 26.49
C LEU A 359 -48.67 -14.24 25.97
N PRO A 360 -49.19 -13.02 25.72
CA PRO A 360 -50.54 -12.86 25.20
C PRO A 360 -50.67 -13.68 23.92
N SER A 361 -51.71 -14.50 23.83
CA SER A 361 -51.94 -15.46 22.73
C SER A 361 -51.97 -14.85 21.34
N LYS A 362 -52.00 -13.51 21.23
CA LYS A 362 -51.95 -12.76 19.97
C LYS A 362 -50.55 -12.68 19.32
N HIS A 363 -49.47 -13.06 20.01
CA HIS A 363 -48.09 -12.92 19.49
C HIS A 363 -47.40 -14.26 19.13
N VAL A 364 -48.08 -15.40 19.29
CA VAL A 364 -47.43 -16.74 19.23
C VAL A 364 -47.26 -17.26 17.79
N MET A 365 -47.73 -16.56 16.75
CA MET A 365 -47.73 -17.09 15.36
C MET A 365 -46.75 -16.44 14.36
N SER A 366 -45.78 -15.61 14.76
CA SER A 366 -44.79 -15.10 13.77
C SER A 366 -43.38 -14.85 14.33
N ALA A 367 -42.80 -15.82 15.04
CA ALA A 367 -41.38 -15.82 15.34
C ALA A 367 -40.66 -16.78 14.37
N THR A 368 -40.11 -16.24 13.28
CA THR A 368 -39.43 -17.03 12.22
C THR A 368 -37.95 -17.30 12.48
N THR A 369 -37.31 -16.66 13.47
CA THR A 369 -35.88 -16.86 13.75
C THR A 369 -35.53 -16.51 15.19
N ILE A 370 -34.82 -17.41 15.88
CA ILE A 370 -34.15 -17.14 17.16
C ILE A 370 -32.64 -17.28 16.91
N THR A 371 -31.88 -16.21 17.12
CA THR A 371 -30.43 -16.16 16.90
C THR A 371 -29.71 -16.05 18.24
N ILE A 372 -28.78 -16.97 18.52
CA ILE A 372 -27.86 -16.93 19.68
C ILE A 372 -26.45 -16.73 19.11
N LYS A 373 -25.72 -15.69 19.55
CA LYS A 373 -24.39 -15.32 19.01
C LYS A 373 -23.26 -16.23 19.54
N ASN A 374 -22.22 -16.39 18.71
CA ASN A 374 -20.89 -17.03 18.92
C ASN A 374 -20.56 -18.35 18.21
N ILE A 375 -21.35 -18.78 17.22
CA ILE A 375 -20.88 -19.67 16.14
C ILE A 375 -21.54 -19.26 14.84
N LEU A 376 -20.77 -19.00 13.78
CA LEU A 376 -21.32 -18.79 12.43
C LEU A 376 -21.31 -20.13 11.68
N LEU A 377 -22.43 -20.86 11.82
CA LEU A 377 -22.77 -22.00 10.98
C LEU A 377 -23.79 -21.51 9.95
N GLU A 378 -23.42 -21.41 8.68
CA GLU A 378 -24.41 -21.20 7.62
C GLU A 378 -25.14 -22.52 7.32
N ARG A 379 -26.45 -22.58 7.59
CA ARG A 379 -27.33 -23.69 7.19
C ARG A 379 -28.15 -23.28 5.97
N LEU A 380 -28.42 -24.24 5.08
CA LEU A 380 -29.39 -24.10 3.99
C LEU A 380 -30.81 -23.82 4.53
N PRO A 381 -31.59 -22.90 3.92
CA PRO A 381 -33.03 -22.85 4.14
C PRO A 381 -33.71 -24.06 3.45
N PRO A 382 -34.79 -24.63 4.01
CA PRO A 382 -35.58 -25.62 3.32
C PRO A 382 -36.32 -24.93 2.16
N PHE A 383 -36.04 -25.40 0.93
CA PHE A 383 -36.78 -25.21 -0.32
C PHE A 383 -37.59 -23.91 -0.50
N PHE A 384 -37.11 -23.00 -1.36
CA PHE A 384 -37.90 -22.34 -2.42
C PHE A 384 -36.96 -21.75 -3.48
N LEU A 385 -37.24 -22.05 -4.75
CA LEU A 385 -36.53 -21.56 -5.94
C LEU A 385 -36.74 -20.04 -6.12
N VAL A 386 -35.68 -19.25 -5.99
CA VAL A 386 -35.56 -17.88 -6.52
C VAL A 386 -34.10 -17.69 -6.99
N PRO A 387 -33.81 -17.07 -8.15
CA PRO A 387 -32.46 -16.94 -8.66
C PRO A 387 -31.62 -15.97 -7.79
N PRO A 388 -30.28 -16.12 -7.74
CA PRO A 388 -29.43 -15.29 -6.89
C PRO A 388 -29.33 -13.86 -7.46
N PRO A 389 -29.36 -12.81 -6.62
CA PRO A 389 -29.01 -11.45 -7.04
C PRO A 389 -27.48 -11.26 -7.15
N PRO A 390 -27.00 -10.27 -7.91
CA PRO A 390 -25.63 -10.21 -8.37
C PRO A 390 -24.75 -9.29 -7.50
N TRP A 391 -24.50 -9.59 -6.22
CA TRP A 391 -23.45 -8.88 -5.46
C TRP A 391 -22.63 -9.85 -4.59
N GLY A 392 -21.31 -9.68 -4.64
CA GLY A 392 -20.30 -10.61 -4.14
C GLY A 392 -20.32 -10.85 -2.63
N LEU A 393 -19.80 -12.03 -2.28
CA LEU A 393 -19.52 -12.48 -0.93
C LEU A 393 -18.59 -11.49 -0.21
N HIS A 394 -19.08 -10.88 0.88
CA HIS A 394 -18.23 -10.19 1.85
C HIS A 394 -17.75 -11.19 2.91
N THR A 395 -16.43 -11.39 2.99
CA THR A 395 -15.75 -12.14 4.05
C THR A 395 -15.73 -11.31 5.34
N LEU A 396 -16.33 -11.82 6.43
CA LEU A 396 -16.25 -11.23 7.76
C LEU A 396 -15.02 -11.76 8.52
N TYR A 397 -14.20 -10.86 9.04
CA TYR A 397 -13.17 -11.15 10.05
C TYR A 397 -13.80 -11.03 11.44
N THR A 398 -13.70 -12.07 12.27
CA THR A 398 -14.04 -11.98 13.70
C THR A 398 -12.98 -12.65 14.56
N ASP A 399 -12.42 -11.89 15.50
CA ASP A 399 -11.57 -12.37 16.60
C ASP A 399 -12.39 -13.23 17.59
N ILE A 400 -11.85 -14.38 17.96
CA ILE A 400 -12.42 -15.30 18.96
C ILE A 400 -11.70 -15.06 20.31
N PRO A 401 -12.44 -14.75 21.40
CA PRO A 401 -12.60 -15.76 22.44
C PRO A 401 -13.96 -15.71 23.14
N SER A 402 -14.72 -16.80 23.10
CA SER A 402 -15.35 -17.46 24.26
C SER A 402 -16.41 -18.51 23.85
N LEU A 403 -16.25 -19.71 24.43
CA LEU A 403 -17.28 -20.74 24.72
C LEU A 403 -17.96 -21.48 23.55
N LEU A 404 -17.92 -22.82 23.56
CA LEU A 404 -18.99 -23.71 24.05
C LEU A 404 -18.64 -25.17 23.72
N ARG A 405 -18.80 -26.08 24.68
CA ARG A 405 -18.80 -27.52 24.42
C ARG A 405 -20.16 -27.86 23.80
N ILE A 406 -20.19 -28.16 22.50
CA ILE A 406 -21.41 -28.56 21.80
C ILE A 406 -21.53 -30.07 21.90
N ASP A 407 -22.40 -30.55 22.78
CA ASP A 407 -22.83 -31.95 22.81
C ASP A 407 -24.11 -32.04 21.97
N VAL A 408 -23.98 -32.38 20.67
CA VAL A 408 -25.12 -32.71 19.81
C VAL A 408 -25.08 -34.21 19.57
N GLY A 409 -26.05 -34.95 20.10
CA GLY A 409 -26.16 -36.39 19.89
C GLY A 409 -26.04 -36.75 18.40
N ASN A 410 -24.99 -37.51 18.04
CA ASN A 410 -24.76 -38.28 16.82
C ASN A 410 -25.15 -37.69 15.44
N THR A 411 -25.39 -36.38 15.32
CA THR A 411 -25.74 -35.73 14.05
C THR A 411 -24.85 -34.50 13.85
N ALA A 412 -23.72 -34.69 13.16
CA ALA A 412 -22.76 -33.62 12.93
C ALA A 412 -23.33 -32.55 11.98
N PRO A 413 -23.23 -31.25 12.29
CA PRO A 413 -23.69 -30.18 11.41
C PRO A 413 -22.82 -30.08 10.14
N SER A 414 -23.44 -29.97 8.97
CA SER A 414 -22.75 -29.65 7.71
C SER A 414 -22.36 -28.17 7.70
N LEU A 415 -21.07 -27.89 7.61
CA LEU A 415 -20.50 -26.54 7.47
C LEU A 415 -20.25 -26.25 5.99
N GLN A 416 -20.48 -25.02 5.53
CA GLN A 416 -20.10 -24.66 4.16
C GLN A 416 -18.62 -24.28 4.09
N ARG A 417 -18.18 -23.34 4.93
CA ARG A 417 -16.85 -22.72 4.86
C ARG A 417 -16.15 -22.70 6.22
N ILE A 418 -14.87 -23.05 6.25
CA ILE A 418 -13.95 -22.90 7.40
C ILE A 418 -12.89 -21.86 7.02
N VAL A 419 -12.63 -20.89 7.88
CA VAL A 419 -11.57 -19.89 7.70
C VAL A 419 -10.59 -19.99 8.87
N ILE A 420 -9.30 -20.14 8.57
CA ILE A 420 -8.24 -20.24 9.58
C ILE A 420 -7.22 -19.12 9.33
N SER A 421 -7.05 -18.24 10.32
CA SER A 421 -6.12 -17.11 10.26
C SER A 421 -5.37 -16.94 11.57
N GLN A 422 -4.12 -16.50 11.51
CA GLN A 422 -3.39 -16.09 12.70
C GLN A 422 -3.93 -14.74 13.21
N PRO A 423 -4.22 -14.59 14.53
CA PRO A 423 -4.60 -13.30 15.09
C PRO A 423 -3.46 -12.30 14.96
N ALA A 424 -3.79 -11.04 14.67
CA ALA A 424 -2.80 -9.97 14.52
C ALA A 424 -1.95 -9.84 15.80
N LEU A 425 -0.62 -9.84 15.64
CA LEU A 425 0.41 -9.81 16.71
C LEU A 425 0.42 -8.53 17.59
N GLN A 426 -0.66 -7.74 17.60
CA GLN A 426 -0.67 -6.39 18.18
C GLN A 426 -0.95 -6.32 19.69
N SER A 427 -1.38 -7.40 20.36
CA SER A 427 -1.57 -7.37 21.82
C SER A 427 -0.34 -7.92 22.53
N LYS A 428 0.39 -7.11 23.32
CA LYS A 428 1.53 -7.55 24.13
C LYS A 428 1.19 -8.60 25.22
N ASP A 429 -0.10 -8.91 25.43
CA ASP A 429 -0.58 -9.91 26.41
C ASP A 429 -0.81 -11.31 25.82
N VAL A 430 0.16 -11.85 25.06
CA VAL A 430 0.01 -13.17 24.38
C VAL A 430 0.27 -14.37 25.31
N SER A 431 0.77 -14.17 26.54
CA SER A 431 1.15 -15.28 27.42
C SER A 431 0.00 -16.14 27.96
N HIS A 432 -1.27 -15.79 27.70
CA HIS A 432 -2.43 -16.51 28.24
C HIS A 432 -3.45 -17.02 27.21
N ARG A 433 -3.21 -16.89 25.90
CA ARG A 433 -4.15 -17.42 24.90
C ARG A 433 -3.85 -18.89 24.58
N ALA A 434 -4.82 -19.77 24.82
CA ALA A 434 -4.74 -21.16 24.36
C ALA A 434 -4.58 -21.16 22.84
N PRO A 435 -3.65 -21.93 22.28
CA PRO A 435 -3.44 -21.97 20.84
C PRO A 435 -4.71 -22.49 20.13
N TRP A 436 -4.99 -21.95 18.94
CA TRP A 436 -6.21 -22.26 18.17
C TRP A 436 -6.40 -23.77 17.94
N TYR A 437 -5.30 -24.54 17.86
CA TYR A 437 -5.33 -25.98 17.63
C TYR A 437 -5.80 -26.80 18.84
N ASP A 438 -5.70 -26.28 20.07
CA ASP A 438 -6.27 -26.95 21.25
C ASP A 438 -7.80 -26.92 21.19
N THR A 439 -8.36 -25.85 20.63
CA THR A 439 -9.80 -25.72 20.39
C THR A 439 -10.27 -26.65 19.28
N ALA A 440 -9.46 -26.81 18.22
CA ALA A 440 -9.72 -27.73 17.14
C ALA A 440 -9.78 -29.19 17.59
N ASN A 441 -8.85 -29.64 18.44
CA ASN A 441 -8.82 -31.03 18.94
C ASN A 441 -10.10 -31.39 19.73
N GLY A 442 -10.74 -30.41 20.38
CA GLY A 442 -11.98 -30.62 21.13
C GLY A 442 -13.26 -30.76 20.27
N LEU A 443 -13.22 -30.36 18.99
CA LEU A 443 -14.41 -30.24 18.14
C LEU A 443 -14.76 -31.50 17.31
N ASN A 444 -14.06 -32.63 17.53
CA ASN A 444 -14.24 -33.87 16.77
C ASN A 444 -14.32 -33.64 15.24
N VAL A 445 -13.32 -32.91 14.75
CA VAL A 445 -13.26 -32.27 13.43
C VAL A 445 -13.41 -33.26 12.27
N GLU A 446 -13.05 -34.52 12.50
CA GLU A 446 -13.23 -35.62 11.54
C GLU A 446 -14.69 -35.76 11.08
N ASN A 447 -15.65 -35.36 11.92
CA ASN A 447 -17.08 -35.42 11.61
C ASN A 447 -17.63 -34.12 11.03
N VAL A 448 -16.82 -33.07 10.88
CA VAL A 448 -17.27 -31.79 10.32
C VAL A 448 -17.30 -31.92 8.80
N ALA A 449 -18.51 -31.98 8.24
CA ALA A 449 -18.71 -31.96 6.79
C ALA A 449 -18.59 -30.51 6.28
N ALA A 450 -17.35 -30.05 6.02
CA ALA A 450 -17.06 -28.76 5.41
C ALA A 450 -16.74 -28.90 3.93
N THR A 451 -17.23 -28.00 3.07
CA THR A 451 -16.97 -28.07 1.61
C THR A 451 -15.90 -27.07 1.15
N HIS A 452 -15.64 -26.02 1.92
CA HIS A 452 -14.71 -24.95 1.58
C HIS A 452 -13.77 -24.65 2.76
N LEU A 453 -12.46 -24.62 2.53
CA LEU A 453 -11.44 -24.24 3.52
C LEU A 453 -10.64 -23.03 3.02
N VAL A 454 -10.42 -22.05 3.89
CA VAL A 454 -9.60 -20.87 3.65
C VAL A 454 -8.50 -20.80 4.70
N VAL A 455 -7.27 -20.65 4.26
CA VAL A 455 -6.08 -20.60 5.11
C VAL A 455 -5.32 -19.31 4.82
N HIS A 456 -5.28 -18.41 5.81
CA HIS A 456 -4.48 -17.20 5.73
C HIS A 456 -3.01 -17.45 6.09
N SER A 457 -2.18 -16.42 5.89
CA SER A 457 -0.79 -16.42 6.31
C SER A 457 -0.65 -16.74 7.80
N MET A 458 0.28 -17.63 8.14
CA MET A 458 0.57 -18.06 9.51
C MET A 458 2.07 -18.10 9.78
N SER A 459 2.45 -17.90 11.03
CA SER A 459 3.81 -18.11 11.50
C SER A 459 4.16 -19.59 11.54
N ARG A 460 5.45 -19.91 11.36
CA ARG A 460 5.97 -21.29 11.31
C ARG A 460 5.55 -22.17 12.50
N GLY A 461 5.37 -21.57 13.69
CA GLY A 461 4.95 -22.31 14.89
C GLY A 461 3.54 -22.92 14.80
N HIS A 462 2.66 -22.36 13.96
CA HIS A 462 1.28 -22.84 13.79
C HIS A 462 1.10 -23.82 12.63
N MET A 463 2.15 -24.03 11.83
CA MET A 463 2.04 -24.78 10.57
C MET A 463 1.91 -26.29 10.78
N ALA A 464 2.67 -26.89 11.69
CA ALA A 464 2.52 -28.31 12.03
C ALA A 464 1.09 -28.66 12.53
N PRO A 465 0.50 -27.91 13.47
CA PRO A 465 -0.89 -28.11 13.88
C PRO A 465 -1.90 -27.90 12.75
N LEU A 466 -1.70 -26.90 11.88
CA LEU A 466 -2.52 -26.64 10.70
C LEU A 466 -2.52 -27.83 9.73
N ILE A 467 -1.33 -28.31 9.38
CA ILE A 467 -1.12 -29.46 8.50
C ILE A 467 -1.83 -30.69 9.09
N ARG A 468 -1.67 -30.93 10.39
CA ARG A 468 -2.40 -32.01 11.09
C ARG A 468 -3.90 -31.81 11.00
N TYR A 469 -4.43 -30.60 11.19
CA TYR A 469 -5.85 -30.32 11.09
C TYR A 469 -6.42 -30.59 9.69
N ILE A 470 -5.75 -30.07 8.65
CA ILE A 470 -6.12 -30.26 7.24
C ILE A 470 -6.21 -31.74 6.89
N SER A 471 -5.34 -32.59 7.46
CA SER A 471 -5.34 -34.03 7.19
C SER A 471 -6.64 -34.78 7.54
N HIS A 472 -7.47 -34.20 8.43
CA HIS A 472 -8.72 -34.79 8.89
C HIS A 472 -9.95 -34.33 8.08
N LEU A 473 -9.82 -33.30 7.23
CA LEU A 473 -10.95 -32.68 6.54
C LEU A 473 -11.26 -33.37 5.19
N ARG A 474 -12.01 -34.46 5.21
CA ARG A 474 -12.23 -35.31 4.00
C ARG A 474 -13.15 -34.71 2.94
N SER A 475 -14.06 -33.83 3.35
CA SER A 475 -15.17 -33.30 2.56
C SER A 475 -14.87 -31.98 1.82
N ILE A 476 -13.66 -31.42 2.01
CA ILE A 476 -13.30 -30.15 1.37
C ILE A 476 -13.21 -30.33 -0.15
N THR A 477 -14.02 -29.55 -0.85
CA THR A 477 -14.05 -29.45 -2.32
C THR A 477 -13.28 -28.25 -2.84
N LYS A 478 -13.16 -27.18 -2.05
CA LYS A 478 -12.45 -25.95 -2.40
C LYS A 478 -11.46 -25.56 -1.31
N LEU A 479 -10.21 -25.28 -1.68
CA LEU A 479 -9.14 -24.82 -0.78
C LEU A 479 -8.60 -23.46 -1.25
N GLU A 480 -8.66 -22.43 -0.41
CA GLU A 480 -8.04 -21.12 -0.64
C GLU A 480 -6.82 -20.95 0.28
N LEU A 481 -5.65 -20.66 -0.29
CA LEU A 481 -4.39 -20.44 0.46
C LEU A 481 -3.87 -19.03 0.22
N TYR A 482 -3.45 -18.32 1.27
CA TYR A 482 -2.92 -16.96 1.17
C TYR A 482 -1.49 -16.84 1.72
N GLY A 483 -0.64 -16.13 0.97
CA GLY A 483 0.68 -15.70 1.43
C GLY A 483 1.66 -16.84 1.71
N VAL A 484 2.48 -16.69 2.76
CA VAL A 484 3.60 -17.60 3.06
C VAL A 484 3.17 -19.01 3.49
N SER A 485 1.94 -19.20 4.01
CA SER A 485 1.46 -20.52 4.44
C SER A 485 1.19 -21.46 3.27
N ALA A 486 0.92 -20.92 2.07
CA ALA A 486 0.62 -21.71 0.89
C ALA A 486 1.75 -22.70 0.53
N GLN A 487 3.01 -22.28 0.60
CA GLN A 487 4.15 -23.13 0.26
C GLN A 487 4.24 -24.37 1.16
N GLU A 488 4.11 -24.17 2.47
CA GLU A 488 4.26 -25.23 3.45
C GLU A 488 3.07 -26.20 3.41
N VAL A 489 1.84 -25.68 3.24
CA VAL A 489 0.65 -26.54 3.04
C VAL A 489 0.75 -27.34 1.75
N LEU A 490 1.16 -26.74 0.62
CA LEU A 490 1.33 -27.44 -0.66
C LEU A 490 2.41 -28.52 -0.58
N SER A 491 3.51 -28.25 0.11
CA SER A 491 4.59 -29.22 0.32
C SER A 491 4.10 -30.43 1.11
N ALA A 492 3.36 -30.20 2.20
CA ALA A 492 2.79 -31.27 3.01
C ALA A 492 1.71 -32.08 2.25
N LEU A 493 0.86 -31.41 1.47
CA LEU A 493 -0.14 -32.08 0.63
C LEU A 493 0.52 -32.94 -0.46
N LYS A 494 1.64 -32.50 -1.02
CA LYS A 494 2.44 -33.27 -1.99
C LYS A 494 3.07 -34.49 -1.34
N GLU A 495 3.79 -34.32 -0.24
CA GLU A 495 4.41 -35.45 0.50
C GLU A 495 3.36 -36.50 0.88
N ASN A 496 2.15 -36.05 1.22
CA ASN A 496 1.04 -36.94 1.50
C ASN A 496 0.52 -37.69 0.26
N ALA A 497 0.43 -37.03 -0.89
CA ALA A 497 0.04 -37.66 -2.16
C ALA A 497 1.03 -38.75 -2.57
N ASP A 498 2.31 -38.58 -2.24
CA ASP A 498 3.37 -39.55 -2.52
C ASP A 498 3.34 -40.76 -1.55
N GLY A 499 2.92 -40.55 -0.29
CA GLY A 499 3.03 -41.53 0.81
C GLY A 499 2.02 -42.68 0.86
N ALA A 500 1.10 -42.79 -0.11
CA ALA A 500 0.14 -43.90 -0.35
C ALA A 500 -0.83 -44.34 0.78
N GLN A 501 -0.64 -44.00 2.06
CA GLN A 501 -1.43 -44.60 3.15
C GLN A 501 -2.72 -43.85 3.52
N LYS A 502 -2.76 -42.52 3.39
CA LYS A 502 -3.97 -41.70 3.69
C LYS A 502 -3.96 -40.41 2.89
N VAL A 503 -4.70 -40.38 1.78
CA VAL A 503 -4.79 -39.20 0.92
C VAL A 503 -5.55 -38.08 1.61
N TRP A 504 -4.96 -36.90 1.73
CA TRP A 504 -5.63 -35.74 2.31
C TRP A 504 -6.57 -35.09 1.30
N LEU A 505 -7.68 -34.55 1.83
CA LEU A 505 -8.69 -33.83 1.05
C LEU A 505 -9.13 -34.59 -0.23
N PRO A 506 -9.59 -35.86 -0.18
CA PRO A 506 -9.90 -36.66 -1.37
C PRO A 506 -10.96 -36.00 -2.29
N SER A 507 -11.82 -35.15 -1.73
CA SER A 507 -12.87 -34.44 -2.46
C SER A 507 -12.42 -33.12 -3.11
N LEU A 508 -11.15 -32.71 -2.95
CA LEU A 508 -10.67 -31.42 -3.42
C LEU A 508 -10.65 -31.35 -4.95
N SER A 509 -11.42 -30.42 -5.51
CA SER A 509 -11.55 -30.17 -6.94
C SER A 509 -11.14 -28.75 -7.35
N GLU A 510 -11.23 -27.78 -6.44
CA GLU A 510 -10.84 -26.39 -6.68
C GLU A 510 -9.74 -25.94 -5.71
N LEU A 511 -8.67 -25.36 -6.24
CA LEU A 511 -7.58 -24.76 -5.47
C LEU A 511 -7.40 -23.30 -5.88
N VAL A 512 -7.42 -22.39 -4.91
CA VAL A 512 -7.20 -20.96 -5.14
C VAL A 512 -5.99 -20.53 -4.32
N ILE A 513 -5.07 -19.81 -4.95
CA ILE A 513 -3.84 -19.35 -4.32
C ILE A 513 -3.76 -17.83 -4.48
N HIS A 514 -3.60 -17.15 -3.36
CA HIS A 514 -3.48 -15.70 -3.27
C HIS A 514 -2.09 -15.30 -2.75
N ASP A 515 -1.51 -14.26 -3.34
CA ASP A 515 -0.29 -13.60 -2.84
C ASP A 515 0.90 -14.56 -2.66
N TYR A 516 1.05 -15.50 -3.61
CA TYR A 516 2.12 -16.50 -3.55
C TYR A 516 3.42 -15.95 -4.13
N GLU A 517 4.39 -15.73 -3.25
CA GLU A 517 5.66 -15.07 -3.58
C GLU A 517 6.74 -16.03 -4.14
N GLN A 518 6.51 -17.35 -4.08
CA GLN A 518 7.48 -18.35 -4.54
C GLN A 518 7.35 -18.62 -6.05
N HIS A 519 8.39 -19.20 -6.66
CA HIS A 519 8.43 -19.45 -8.10
C HIS A 519 7.46 -20.53 -8.62
N GLY A 520 6.74 -21.25 -7.75
CA GLY A 520 5.74 -22.25 -8.17
C GLY A 520 6.08 -23.74 -8.17
N PRO A 521 7.33 -24.23 -8.02
CA PRO A 521 7.60 -25.67 -8.20
C PRO A 521 6.79 -26.58 -7.28
N ALA A 522 6.55 -26.19 -6.03
CA ALA A 522 5.76 -26.98 -5.09
C ALA A 522 4.30 -27.13 -5.53
N LEU A 523 3.72 -26.05 -6.10
CA LEU A 523 2.37 -26.09 -6.65
C LEU A 523 2.28 -27.01 -7.86
N GLY A 524 3.19 -26.85 -8.83
CA GLY A 524 3.23 -27.69 -10.03
C GLY A 524 3.39 -29.18 -9.68
N LEU A 525 4.29 -29.49 -8.74
CA LEU A 525 4.51 -30.86 -8.28
C LEU A 525 3.31 -31.44 -7.53
N TYR A 526 2.60 -30.64 -6.72
CA TYR A 526 1.38 -31.08 -6.05
C TYR A 526 0.26 -31.39 -7.06
N VAL A 527 0.04 -30.51 -8.04
CA VAL A 527 -0.99 -30.68 -9.06
C VAL A 527 -0.72 -31.95 -9.89
N ALA A 528 0.53 -32.19 -10.27
CA ALA A 528 0.96 -33.41 -10.96
C ALA A 528 0.71 -34.67 -10.11
N ALA A 529 1.23 -34.69 -8.87
CA ALA A 529 1.06 -35.82 -7.95
C ALA A 529 -0.43 -36.13 -7.69
N ARG A 530 -1.27 -35.09 -7.62
CA ARG A 530 -2.71 -35.26 -7.41
C ARG A 530 -3.42 -35.89 -8.61
N LEU A 531 -3.04 -35.53 -9.83
CA LEU A 531 -3.58 -36.15 -11.05
C LEU A 531 -3.21 -37.63 -11.12
N ASP A 532 -1.94 -37.96 -10.88
CA ASP A 532 -1.45 -39.35 -10.88
C ASP A 532 -2.16 -40.21 -9.83
N LEU A 533 -2.44 -39.61 -8.66
CA LEU A 533 -3.16 -40.27 -7.59
C LEU A 533 -4.64 -40.51 -7.95
N ALA A 534 -5.29 -39.54 -8.60
CA ALA A 534 -6.66 -39.70 -9.10
C ALA A 534 -6.75 -40.77 -10.21
N GLN A 535 -5.75 -40.85 -11.10
CA GLN A 535 -5.66 -41.90 -12.12
C GLN A 535 -5.54 -43.29 -11.50
N ARG A 536 -4.64 -43.46 -10.52
CA ARG A 536 -4.47 -44.73 -9.80
C ARG A 536 -5.74 -45.12 -9.04
N SER A 537 -6.35 -44.16 -8.35
CA SER A 537 -7.61 -44.36 -7.62
C SER A 537 -8.80 -44.68 -8.49
N LEU A 538 -8.77 -44.38 -9.79
CA LEU A 538 -9.82 -44.80 -10.73
C LEU A 538 -9.66 -46.28 -11.13
N MET A 539 -8.42 -46.79 -11.13
CA MET A 539 -8.09 -48.14 -11.55
C MET A 539 -8.22 -49.15 -10.40
N GLU A 540 -7.99 -48.69 -9.17
CA GLU A 540 -8.20 -49.44 -7.95
C GLU A 540 -9.61 -49.10 -7.45
N ASP A 541 -10.52 -50.07 -7.26
CA ASP A 541 -11.94 -49.91 -6.82
C ASP A 541 -12.13 -49.25 -5.42
N GLY A 542 -11.21 -48.38 -4.98
CA GLY A 542 -11.15 -47.71 -3.70
C GLY A 542 -11.78 -46.30 -3.69
N LEU A 543 -11.47 -45.57 -2.62
CA LEU A 543 -11.95 -44.22 -2.35
C LEU A 543 -11.71 -43.28 -3.54
N ALA A 544 -12.76 -42.84 -4.22
CA ALA A 544 -12.68 -41.96 -5.38
C ALA A 544 -12.00 -40.62 -5.04
N ILE A 545 -10.73 -40.48 -5.41
CA ILE A 545 -9.98 -39.23 -5.30
C ILE A 545 -10.34 -38.36 -6.49
N GLN A 546 -10.87 -37.16 -6.22
CA GLN A 546 -11.15 -36.21 -7.29
C GLN A 546 -9.85 -35.56 -7.79
N PRO A 547 -9.63 -35.52 -9.12
CA PRO A 547 -8.59 -34.69 -9.69
C PRO A 547 -8.97 -33.21 -9.55
N LEU A 548 -7.95 -32.34 -9.50
CA LEU A 548 -8.18 -30.89 -9.51
C LEU A 548 -8.76 -30.48 -10.86
N GLN A 549 -9.91 -29.82 -10.84
CA GLN A 549 -10.60 -29.31 -12.02
C GLN A 549 -10.22 -27.86 -12.31
N GLN A 550 -9.90 -27.09 -11.27
CA GLN A 550 -9.58 -25.69 -11.38
C GLN A 550 -8.49 -25.29 -10.39
N VAL A 551 -7.50 -24.56 -10.89
CA VAL A 551 -6.51 -23.86 -10.07
C VAL A 551 -6.53 -22.39 -10.46
N SER A 552 -6.85 -21.51 -9.50
CA SER A 552 -6.90 -20.07 -9.70
C SER A 552 -5.72 -19.40 -9.00
N LEU A 553 -4.99 -18.54 -9.72
CA LEU A 553 -3.80 -17.84 -9.24
C LEU A 553 -4.06 -16.34 -9.18
N ASP A 554 -4.22 -15.81 -7.97
CA ASP A 554 -4.51 -14.41 -7.74
C ASP A 554 -3.28 -13.70 -7.16
N ARG A 555 -2.81 -12.64 -7.82
CA ARG A 555 -1.67 -11.80 -7.37
C ARG A 555 -0.36 -12.59 -7.15
N CYS A 556 -0.13 -13.64 -7.93
CA CYS A 556 1.07 -14.48 -7.88
C CYS A 556 2.14 -14.02 -8.89
N SER A 557 2.77 -12.86 -8.66
CA SER A 557 3.64 -12.20 -9.65
C SER A 557 4.92 -12.97 -10.01
N ASN A 558 5.34 -13.92 -9.17
CA ASN A 558 6.63 -14.62 -9.31
C ASN A 558 6.51 -16.01 -9.95
N MET A 559 5.31 -16.41 -10.37
CA MET A 559 5.03 -17.71 -10.98
C MET A 559 5.61 -17.77 -12.40
N SER A 560 6.33 -18.85 -12.75
CA SER A 560 6.81 -19.02 -14.13
C SER A 560 5.69 -19.47 -15.07
N ASP A 561 5.73 -18.99 -16.32
CA ASP A 561 4.74 -19.35 -17.36
C ASP A 561 4.73 -20.87 -17.64
N GLU A 562 5.88 -21.53 -17.51
CA GLU A 562 6.01 -22.99 -17.63
C GLU A 562 5.16 -23.71 -16.58
N ILE A 563 5.19 -23.25 -15.33
CA ILE A 563 4.41 -23.85 -14.24
C ILE A 563 2.92 -23.57 -14.42
N VAL A 564 2.55 -22.35 -14.85
CA VAL A 564 1.14 -22.01 -15.15
C VAL A 564 0.59 -22.92 -16.26
N SER A 565 1.37 -23.12 -17.33
CA SER A 565 1.00 -24.00 -18.45
C SER A 565 0.84 -25.45 -17.98
N LEU A 566 1.79 -25.95 -17.19
CA LEU A 566 1.73 -27.29 -16.60
C LEU A 566 0.45 -27.49 -15.77
N ILE A 567 0.10 -26.53 -14.91
CA ILE A 567 -1.11 -26.57 -14.07
C ILE A 567 -2.37 -26.65 -14.95
N GLN A 568 -2.45 -25.82 -15.99
CA GLN A 568 -3.60 -25.81 -16.90
C GLN A 568 -3.77 -27.14 -17.63
N GLU A 569 -2.68 -27.72 -18.14
CA GLU A 569 -2.68 -29.02 -18.79
C GLU A 569 -3.20 -30.13 -17.86
N HIS A 570 -2.76 -30.13 -16.60
CA HIS A 570 -3.17 -31.12 -15.61
C HIS A 570 -4.64 -30.95 -15.18
N CYS A 571 -5.14 -29.72 -15.05
CA CYS A 571 -6.57 -29.48 -14.79
C CYS A 571 -7.44 -29.98 -15.95
N ILE A 572 -7.04 -29.72 -17.20
CA ILE A 572 -7.75 -30.22 -18.39
C ILE A 572 -7.74 -31.76 -18.42
N ALA A 573 -6.61 -32.38 -18.09
CA ALA A 573 -6.50 -33.84 -17.99
C ALA A 573 -7.42 -34.40 -16.89
N GLY A 574 -7.50 -33.74 -15.73
CA GLY A 574 -8.42 -34.08 -14.64
C GLY A 574 -9.89 -34.02 -15.06
N GLN A 575 -10.30 -32.96 -15.75
CA GLN A 575 -11.68 -32.81 -16.27
C GLN A 575 -12.03 -33.92 -17.28
N LYS A 576 -11.09 -34.27 -18.17
CA LYS A 576 -11.27 -35.39 -19.12
C LYS A 576 -11.44 -36.72 -18.41
N LEU A 577 -10.71 -36.95 -17.32
CA LEU A 577 -10.79 -38.17 -16.51
C LEU A 577 -12.17 -38.33 -15.87
N ILE A 578 -12.73 -37.27 -15.30
CA ILE A 578 -14.08 -37.27 -14.72
C ILE A 578 -15.15 -37.53 -15.79
N THR A 579 -15.00 -36.93 -16.97
CA THR A 579 -15.94 -37.10 -18.08
C THR A 579 -15.98 -38.55 -18.57
N ARG A 580 -14.80 -39.20 -18.68
CA ARG A 580 -14.70 -40.62 -19.04
C ARG A 580 -15.37 -41.53 -18.00
N ALA A 581 -15.03 -41.34 -16.72
CA ALA A 581 -15.62 -42.11 -15.63
C ALA A 581 -17.17 -41.98 -15.58
N SER A 582 -17.69 -40.79 -15.87
CA SER A 582 -19.13 -40.54 -15.93
C SER A 582 -19.80 -41.24 -17.14
N SER A 583 -19.11 -41.30 -18.28
CA SER A 583 -19.63 -41.96 -19.48
C SER A 583 -19.65 -43.49 -19.38
N GLU A 584 -18.68 -44.09 -18.68
CA GLU A 584 -18.59 -45.54 -18.50
C GLU A 584 -19.64 -46.04 -17.49
N ASN A 585 -19.91 -45.27 -16.42
CA ASN A 585 -20.95 -45.62 -15.43
C ASN A 585 -22.38 -45.37 -15.93
N GLY A 586 -22.58 -44.48 -16.91
CA GLY A 586 -23.91 -44.19 -17.49
C GLY A 586 -24.47 -45.28 -18.41
N GLY A 587 -23.69 -46.32 -18.72
CA GLY A 587 -24.04 -47.38 -19.67
C GLY A 587 -24.67 -48.65 -19.07
N MET A 588 -24.79 -48.77 -17.75
CA MET A 588 -25.57 -49.87 -17.18
C MET A 588 -27.07 -49.53 -17.30
N PRO A 589 -27.86 -50.30 -18.07
CA PRO A 589 -29.31 -50.11 -18.10
C PRO A 589 -29.84 -50.31 -16.68
N GLN A 590 -30.48 -49.28 -16.13
CA GLN A 590 -31.26 -49.41 -14.91
C GLN A 590 -32.33 -50.49 -15.16
N SER A 591 -32.08 -51.71 -14.71
CA SER A 591 -33.08 -52.77 -14.70
C SER A 591 -34.20 -52.32 -13.78
N ALA A 592 -35.41 -52.23 -14.36
CA ALA A 592 -36.66 -51.87 -13.70
C ALA A 592 -37.01 -52.76 -12.49
#